data_AF-A0A853BUW6-F1
#
_entry.id   AF-A0A853BUW6-F1
#
_cell.length_a   1.000
_cell.length_b   1.000
_cell.length_c   1.000
_cell.angle_alpha   90.00
_cell.angle_beta   90.00
_cell.angle_gamma   90.00
#
_symmetry.space_group_name_H-M   'P 1'
#
loop_
_entity.id
_entity.type
_entity.pdbx_description
1 polymer ?
#
loop_
_entity_poly.entity_id
_entity_poly.type
_entity_poly.pdbx_seq_one_letter_code
_entity_poly.pdbx_strand_id
1 'polypeptide(L)'
;MNTTALMAAAAGFGGFGDAAFRAHPGPPPFAPLIGVSMLLFLLLLGVIAFLLVSRAKGGPPWAHHGPRARHQAPEDAAKQVLAERFARGDITVEEFLERASVLNWTPGTGEGKRR
;
A
#
# COMPACT_ATOMS: atom_id res chain seq x y z
N MET A 1 12.15 22.39 56.78
CA MET A 1 12.19 21.98 55.36
C MET A 1 12.88 20.63 55.33
N ASN A 2 12.09 19.57 55.14
CA ASN A 2 12.39 18.26 55.71
C ASN A 2 12.89 17.35 54.60
N THR A 3 14.22 17.17 54.55
CA THR A 3 14.93 16.35 53.55
C THR A 3 14.54 14.87 53.57
N THR A 4 13.91 14.41 54.65
CA THR A 4 13.40 13.04 54.81
C THR A 4 12.20 12.73 53.93
N ALA A 5 11.35 13.71 53.62
CA ALA A 5 10.16 13.50 52.78
C ALA A 5 10.53 13.27 51.30
N LEU A 6 11.64 13.86 50.84
CA LEU A 6 12.10 13.73 49.45
C LEU A 6 12.75 12.35 49.18
N MET A 7 13.35 11.71 50.20
CA MET A 7 13.85 10.34 50.07
C MET A 7 12.74 9.27 50.10
N ALA A 8 11.62 9.52 50.80
CA ALA A 8 10.50 8.59 50.82
C ALA A 8 9.78 8.49 49.46
N ALA A 9 9.74 9.59 48.68
CA ALA A 9 9.14 9.60 47.35
C ALA A 9 9.96 8.84 46.29
N ALA A 10 11.28 8.70 46.48
CA ALA A 10 12.15 7.97 45.56
C ALA A 10 12.04 6.44 45.70
N ALA A 11 11.55 5.94 46.85
CA ALA A 11 11.42 4.51 47.11
C ALA A 11 10.15 3.87 46.49
N GLY A 12 9.20 4.68 46.00
CA GLY A 12 7.90 4.18 45.51
C GLY A 12 7.87 3.75 44.04
N PHE A 13 8.88 4.09 43.23
CA PHE A 13 8.83 3.91 41.77
C PHE A 13 9.55 2.66 41.24
N GLY A 14 10.31 1.95 42.08
CA GLY A 14 11.10 0.77 41.67
C GLY A 14 10.38 -0.59 41.79
N GLY A 15 9.22 -0.65 42.44
CA GLY A 15 8.65 -1.92 42.92
C GLY A 15 7.84 -2.75 41.93
N PHE A 16 7.42 -2.20 40.78
CA PHE A 16 6.46 -2.88 39.90
C PHE A 16 7.11 -3.81 38.85
N GLY A 17 8.42 -3.71 38.62
CA GLY A 17 9.14 -4.57 37.67
C GLY A 17 9.78 -5.79 38.34
N ASP A 18 10.42 -5.59 39.50
CA ASP A 18 11.38 -6.56 40.05
C ASP A 18 10.77 -7.74 40.81
N ALA A 19 9.49 -7.64 41.20
CA ALA A 19 8.80 -8.69 41.93
C ALA A 19 8.18 -9.76 41.02
N ALA A 20 7.73 -9.38 39.82
CA ALA A 20 7.05 -10.29 38.89
C ALA A 20 8.01 -11.29 38.21
N PHE A 21 9.26 -10.88 37.96
CA PHE A 21 10.26 -11.70 37.29
C PHE A 21 11.04 -12.65 38.22
N ARG A 22 10.94 -12.49 39.54
CA ARG A 22 11.70 -13.31 40.51
C ARG A 22 11.06 -14.66 40.86
N ALA A 23 9.77 -14.85 40.55
CA ALA A 23 8.98 -15.99 41.04
C ALA A 23 8.71 -17.11 40.02
N HIS A 24 9.06 -16.92 38.74
CA HIS A 24 8.83 -17.93 37.70
C HIS A 24 10.14 -18.30 36.98
N PRO A 25 10.61 -19.56 37.05
CA PRO A 25 11.85 -20.02 36.40
C PRO A 25 11.73 -20.16 34.87
N GLY A 26 10.75 -19.51 34.24
CA GLY A 26 10.53 -19.59 32.80
C GLY A 26 9.84 -18.36 32.26
N PRO A 27 10.04 -18.03 30.96
CA PRO A 27 9.32 -16.94 30.33
C PRO A 27 7.81 -17.19 30.45
N PRO A 28 7.00 -16.15 30.75
CA PRO A 28 5.58 -16.32 30.91
C PRO A 28 4.97 -16.91 29.63
N PRO A 29 3.93 -17.76 29.72
CA PRO A 29 3.40 -18.50 28.59
C PRO A 29 2.88 -17.61 27.44
N PHE A 30 2.64 -16.31 27.71
CA PHE A 30 2.23 -15.31 26.74
C PHE A 30 3.39 -14.55 26.08
N ALA A 31 4.62 -14.63 26.61
CA ALA A 31 5.80 -13.99 26.01
C ALA A 31 6.00 -14.35 24.51
N PRO A 32 5.90 -15.61 24.08
CA PRO A 32 5.99 -15.93 22.65
C PRO A 32 4.82 -15.38 21.83
N LEU A 33 3.61 -15.30 22.39
CA LEU A 33 2.44 -14.72 21.72
C LEU A 33 2.59 -13.21 21.47
N ILE A 34 3.19 -12.49 22.42
CA ILE A 34 3.49 -11.06 22.26
C ILE A 34 4.56 -10.87 21.17
N GLY A 35 5.61 -11.68 21.16
CA GLY A 35 6.65 -11.62 20.12
C GLY A 35 6.10 -11.91 18.72
N VAL A 36 5.28 -12.95 18.57
CA VAL A 36 4.67 -13.33 17.29
C VAL A 36 3.67 -12.27 16.82
N SER A 37 2.83 -11.73 17.70
CA SER A 37 1.87 -10.68 17.33
C SER A 37 2.56 -9.38 16.91
N MET A 38 3.63 -8.98 17.60
CA MET A 38 4.44 -7.83 17.22
C MET A 38 5.14 -8.04 15.88
N LEU A 39 5.70 -9.23 15.64
CA LEU A 39 6.33 -9.57 14.36
C LEU A 39 5.31 -9.53 13.21
N LEU A 40 4.11 -10.10 13.40
CA LEU A 40 3.02 -10.06 12.42
C LEU A 40 2.56 -8.63 12.13
N PHE A 41 2.47 -7.79 13.17
CA PHE A 41 2.12 -6.37 13.02
C PHE A 41 3.16 -5.62 12.17
N LEU A 42 4.46 -5.82 12.42
CA LEU A 42 5.53 -5.23 11.61
C LEU A 42 5.52 -5.74 10.16
N LEU A 43 5.29 -7.04 9.97
CA LEU A 43 5.16 -7.63 8.63
C LEU A 43 4.00 -6.99 7.87
N LEU A 44 2.85 -6.84 8.53
CA LEU A 44 1.67 -6.22 7.94
C LEU A 44 1.93 -4.76 7.56
N LEU A 45 2.57 -3.98 8.44
CA LEU A 45 2.98 -2.61 8.13
C LEU A 45 3.92 -2.55 6.92
N GLY A 46 4.91 -3.45 6.86
CA GLY A 46 5.84 -3.56 5.75
C GLY A 46 5.14 -3.85 4.42
N VAL A 47 4.19 -4.79 4.42
CA VAL A 47 3.38 -5.11 3.24
C VAL A 47 2.52 -3.92 2.81
N ILE A 48 1.87 -3.23 3.75
CA ILE A 48 1.04 -2.05 3.44
C ILE A 48 1.91 -0.94 2.85
N ALA A 49 3.06 -0.63 3.47
CA ALA A 49 3.99 0.37 2.97
C ALA A 49 4.53 0.00 1.58
N PHE A 50 4.89 -1.27 1.37
CA PHE A 50 5.33 -1.79 0.08
C PHE A 50 4.24 -1.65 -0.99
N LEU A 51 2.99 -1.96 -0.66
CA LEU A 51 1.85 -1.82 -1.57
C LEU A 51 1.56 -0.34 -1.91
N LEU A 52 1.72 0.57 -0.96
CA LEU A 52 1.55 2.01 -1.19
C LEU A 52 2.65 2.55 -2.11
N VAL A 53 3.91 2.21 -1.85
CA VAL A 53 5.05 2.65 -2.67
C VAL A 53 5.02 2.03 -4.06
N SER A 54 4.66 0.74 -4.17
CA SER A 54 4.55 0.06 -5.46
C SER A 54 3.37 0.57 -6.30
N ARG A 55 2.31 1.07 -5.68
CA ARG A 55 1.23 1.77 -6.42
C ARG A 55 1.62 3.17 -6.86
N ALA A 56 2.40 3.90 -6.07
CA ALA A 56 2.85 5.25 -6.41
C ALA A 56 3.87 5.28 -7.56
N LYS A 57 4.65 4.22 -7.76
CA LYS A 57 5.74 4.18 -8.75
C LYS A 57 5.39 3.52 -10.09
N GLY A 58 4.11 3.20 -10.34
CA GLY A 58 3.73 2.33 -11.45
C GLY A 58 4.09 0.89 -11.10
N GLY A 59 3.09 0.00 -11.14
CA GLY A 59 3.19 -1.34 -10.57
C GLY A 59 4.38 -2.16 -11.08
N PRO A 60 4.80 -3.21 -10.34
CA PRO A 60 5.89 -4.08 -10.74
C PRO A 60 5.69 -4.59 -12.18
N PRO A 61 6.76 -4.73 -13.00
CA PRO A 61 6.64 -5.10 -14.41
C PRO A 61 5.97 -6.47 -14.64
N TRP A 62 5.96 -7.35 -13.62
CA TRP A 62 5.27 -8.65 -13.65
C TRP A 62 3.82 -8.59 -13.18
N ALA A 63 3.35 -7.47 -12.61
CA ALA A 63 1.98 -7.32 -12.12
C ALA A 63 0.96 -7.04 -13.24
N HIS A 64 1.40 -6.89 -14.49
CA HIS A 64 0.53 -6.76 -15.67
C HIS A 64 -0.29 -8.02 -15.97
N HIS A 65 0.00 -9.17 -15.36
CA HIS A 65 -0.76 -10.42 -15.50
C HIS A 65 -1.53 -10.85 -14.24
N GLY A 66 -1.72 -9.94 -13.27
CA GLY A 66 -2.60 -10.20 -12.14
C GLY A 66 -4.07 -9.98 -12.50
N PRO A 67 -5.04 -10.68 -11.88
CA PRO A 67 -6.49 -10.49 -12.11
C PRO A 67 -7.02 -9.05 -11.92
N ARG A 68 -6.18 -8.13 -11.44
CA ARG A 68 -6.46 -6.69 -11.32
C ARG A 68 -6.25 -5.91 -12.63
N ALA A 69 -5.59 -6.48 -13.65
CA ALA A 69 -5.57 -5.91 -15.00
C ALA A 69 -6.97 -5.88 -15.66
N ARG A 70 -7.94 -6.60 -15.08
CA ARG A 70 -9.34 -6.63 -15.51
C ARG A 70 -10.13 -5.35 -15.18
N HIS A 71 -9.49 -4.37 -14.53
CA HIS A 71 -10.03 -3.01 -14.36
C HIS A 71 -9.33 -2.01 -15.29
N GLN A 72 -8.77 -2.43 -16.42
CA GLN A 72 -8.78 -1.52 -17.56
C GLN A 72 -10.24 -1.25 -17.84
N ALA A 73 -10.66 0.01 -17.71
CA ALA A 73 -12.03 0.38 -17.97
C ALA A 73 -12.39 -0.17 -19.37
N PRO A 74 -13.60 -0.72 -19.58
CA PRO A 74 -14.02 -1.21 -20.90
C PRO A 74 -13.82 -0.14 -22.00
N GLU A 75 -13.81 1.13 -21.60
CA GLU A 75 -13.45 2.28 -22.43
C GLU A 75 -12.01 2.24 -22.96
N ASP A 76 -11.02 1.83 -22.17
CA ASP A 76 -9.61 1.79 -22.59
C ASP A 76 -9.36 0.67 -23.60
N ALA A 77 -10.02 -0.48 -23.42
CA ALA A 77 -10.01 -1.55 -24.41
C ALA A 77 -10.67 -1.11 -25.73
N ALA A 78 -11.78 -0.36 -25.65
CA ALA A 78 -12.45 0.18 -26.82
C ALA A 78 -11.58 1.22 -27.57
N LYS A 79 -10.85 2.10 -26.86
CA LYS A 79 -9.88 3.04 -27.47
C LYS A 79 -8.78 2.29 -28.23
N GLN A 80 -8.26 1.20 -27.66
CA GLN A 80 -7.20 0.41 -28.28
C GLN A 80 -7.65 -0.25 -29.59
N VAL A 81 -8.85 -0.85 -29.61
CA VAL A 81 -9.43 -1.44 -30.82
C VAL A 81 -9.69 -0.39 -31.89
N LEU A 82 -10.16 0.80 -31.50
CA LEU A 82 -10.40 1.91 -32.43
C LEU A 82 -9.09 2.39 -33.06
N ALA A 83 -8.03 2.56 -32.25
CA ALA A 83 -6.71 2.96 -32.72
C ALA A 83 -6.09 1.92 -33.66
N GLU A 84 -6.22 0.64 -33.34
CA GLU A 84 -5.69 -0.46 -34.16
C GLU A 84 -6.38 -0.51 -35.54
N ARG A 85 -7.71 -0.34 -35.57
CA ARG A 85 -8.47 -0.31 -36.83
C ARG A 85 -8.13 0.91 -37.68
N PHE A 86 -7.93 2.07 -37.06
CA PHE A 86 -7.47 3.27 -37.77
C PHE A 86 -6.08 3.07 -38.36
N ALA A 87 -5.15 2.49 -37.59
CA ALA A 87 -3.80 2.19 -38.06
C ALA A 87 -3.76 1.14 -39.19
N ARG A 88 -4.69 0.17 -39.17
CA ARG A 88 -4.85 -0.80 -40.27
C ARG A 88 -5.49 -0.18 -41.52
N GLY A 89 -6.15 0.98 -41.38
CA GLY A 89 -6.93 1.59 -42.45
C GLY A 89 -8.32 0.98 -42.63
N ASP A 90 -8.79 0.20 -41.66
CA ASP A 90 -10.13 -0.43 -41.67
C ASP A 90 -11.26 0.59 -41.45
N ILE A 91 -10.93 1.78 -40.93
CA ILE A 91 -11.87 2.88 -40.66
C ILE A 91 -11.29 4.20 -41.17
N THR A 92 -12.19 5.08 -41.61
CA THR A 92 -11.82 6.42 -42.09
C THR A 92 -11.58 7.38 -40.92
N VAL A 93 -10.96 8.52 -41.22
CA VAL A 93 -10.69 9.58 -40.22
C VAL A 93 -12.00 10.11 -39.61
N GLU A 94 -13.04 10.29 -40.43
CA GLU A 94 -14.35 10.78 -39.97
C GLU A 94 -14.98 9.82 -38.96
N GLU A 95 -15.02 8.53 -39.29
CA GLU A 95 -15.55 7.47 -38.41
C GLU A 95 -14.72 7.32 -37.14
N PHE A 96 -13.40 7.50 -37.23
CA PHE A 96 -12.52 7.51 -36.07
C PHE A 96 -12.87 8.65 -35.11
N LEU A 97 -13.07 9.87 -35.63
CA LEU A 97 -13.40 11.04 -34.83
C LEU A 97 -14.79 10.93 -34.19
N GLU A 98 -15.78 10.43 -34.93
CA GLU A 98 -17.12 10.17 -34.39
C GLU A 98 -17.05 9.18 -33.22
N ARG A 99 -16.39 8.04 -33.39
CA ARG A 99 -16.27 7.01 -32.35
C ARG A 99 -15.40 7.44 -31.19
N ALA A 100 -14.36 8.24 -31.44
CA ALA A 100 -13.53 8.81 -30.40
C ALA A 100 -14.34 9.80 -29.54
N SER A 101 -15.23 10.60 -30.15
CA SER A 101 -16.10 11.53 -29.42
C SER A 101 -17.11 10.82 -28.52
N VAL A 102 -17.74 9.74 -29.00
CA VAL A 102 -18.64 8.89 -28.21
C VAL A 102 -17.92 8.30 -26.99
N LEU A 103 -16.63 8.01 -27.15
CA LEU A 103 -15.77 7.46 -26.10
C LEU A 103 -15.08 8.53 -25.25
N ASN A 104 -15.46 9.81 -25.41
CA ASN A 104 -14.85 10.99 -24.77
C ASN A 104 -13.31 10.98 -24.87
N TRP A 105 -12.80 10.49 -25.99
CA TRP A 105 -11.38 10.32 -26.22
C TRP A 105 -10.88 11.39 -27.18
N THR A 106 -9.98 12.25 -26.70
CA THR A 106 -9.30 13.24 -27.53
C THR A 106 -7.93 12.70 -27.95
N PRO A 107 -7.75 12.29 -29.22
CA PRO A 107 -6.45 11.86 -29.73
C PRO A 107 -5.44 13.01 -29.62
N GLY A 108 -4.25 12.74 -29.06
CA GLY A 108 -3.15 13.73 -28.95
C GLY A 108 -2.96 14.38 -27.57
N THR A 109 -3.81 14.12 -26.56
CA THR A 109 -3.68 14.73 -25.22
C THR A 109 -2.78 13.96 -24.23
N GLY A 110 -2.14 12.87 -24.68
CA GLY A 110 -1.30 12.00 -23.84
C GLY A 110 0.20 12.33 -23.79
N GLU A 111 0.72 13.21 -24.66
CA GLU A 111 2.14 13.56 -24.71
C GLU A 111 2.43 14.90 -24.01
N GLY A 112 2.27 14.95 -22.69
CA GLY A 112 2.44 16.22 -21.97
C GLY A 112 2.88 16.16 -20.52
N LYS A 113 3.30 15.00 -19.99
CA LYS A 113 3.75 14.90 -18.60
C LYS A 113 4.95 13.96 -18.42
N ARG A 114 6.05 14.28 -19.11
CA ARG A 114 7.39 13.92 -18.64
C ARG A 114 7.92 15.08 -17.79
N ARG A 115 7.76 14.99 -16.48
CA ARG A 115 8.59 15.70 -15.48
C ARG A 115 9.10 14.67 -14.49
#